data_AF-A0A836YYF0-F1
#
_entry.id   AF-A0A836YYF0-F1
#
_cell.length_a   1.000
_cell.length_b   1.000
_cell.length_c   1.000
_cell.angle_alpha   90.00
_cell.angle_beta   90.00
_cell.angle_gamma   90.00
#
_symmetry.space_group_name_H-M   'P 1'
#
loop_
_entity.id
_entity.type
_entity.pdbx_description
1 polymer ?
#
loop_
_entity_poly.entity_id
_entity_poly.type
_entity_poly.pdbx_seq_one_letter_code
_entity_poly.pdbx_strand_id
1 'polypeptide(L)'
;LKDAQAVFNEYIRLRDKDEPCISCQRFHQGQYHAGHYRTVKAMPELRFNEDNVHKQCSACNNHLSGNITEYRINLVRKIGAERVEALESYHPPVKWSVEDCKEIIQ
;
A
#
# COMPACT_ATOMS: atom_id res chain seq x y z
N LEU A 1 -6.43 -0.36 15.71
CA LEU A 1 -5.98 0.34 14.48
C LEU A 1 -4.48 0.56 14.37
N LYS A 2 -3.81 1.21 15.34
CA LYS A 2 -2.34 1.43 15.25
C LYS A 2 -1.58 0.11 15.20
N ASP A 3 -1.93 -0.85 16.05
CA ASP A 3 -1.26 -2.15 16.09
C ASP A 3 -1.53 -2.96 14.82
N ALA A 4 -2.79 -3.00 14.37
CA ALA A 4 -3.16 -3.60 13.07
C ALA A 4 -2.40 -2.97 11.89
N GLN A 5 -2.20 -1.64 11.91
CA GLN A 5 -1.38 -0.96 10.89
C GLN A 5 0.08 -1.38 10.95
N ALA A 6 0.65 -1.55 12.15
CA ALA A 6 2.02 -2.00 12.31
C ALA A 6 2.22 -3.40 11.74
N VAL A 7 1.34 -4.34 12.11
CA VAL A 7 1.35 -5.73 11.63
C VAL A 7 1.15 -5.79 10.12
N PHE A 8 0.11 -5.13 9.60
CA PHE A 8 -0.15 -5.07 8.16
C PHE A 8 1.05 -4.48 7.39
N ASN A 9 1.64 -3.39 7.88
CA ASN A 9 2.79 -2.77 7.23
C ASN A 9 4.03 -3.68 7.23
N GLU A 10 4.21 -4.48 8.28
CA GLU A 10 5.28 -5.49 8.34
C GLU A 10 5.03 -6.62 7.35
N TYR A 11 3.81 -7.16 7.32
CA TYR A 11 3.40 -8.16 6.34
C TYR A 11 3.66 -7.71 4.91
N ILE A 12 3.26 -6.49 4.52
CA ILE A 12 3.50 -5.97 3.16
C ILE A 12 5.01 -5.91 2.83
N ARG A 13 5.84 -5.47 3.78
CA ARG A 13 7.30 -5.42 3.57
C ARG A 13 7.91 -6.82 3.42
N LEU A 14 7.39 -7.81 4.14
CA LEU A 14 7.83 -9.20 4.06
C LEU A 14 7.35 -9.87 2.77
N ARG A 15 6.09 -9.66 2.37
CA ARG A 15 5.50 -10.14 1.12
C ARG A 15 6.30 -9.66 -0.09
N ASP A 16 6.63 -8.37 -0.11
CA ASP A 16 7.33 -7.72 -1.23
C ASP A 16 8.86 -7.68 -1.03
N LYS A 17 9.44 -8.47 -0.11
CA LYS A 17 10.85 -8.34 0.31
C LYS A 17 11.85 -8.46 -0.84
N ASP A 18 11.55 -9.28 -1.84
CA ASP A 18 12.42 -9.56 -2.98
C ASP A 18 12.13 -8.67 -4.20
N GLU A 19 11.11 -7.81 -4.11
CA GLU A 19 10.72 -6.91 -5.20
C GLU A 19 11.46 -5.56 -5.13
N PRO A 20 11.56 -4.79 -6.22
CA PRO A 20 12.05 -3.41 -6.12
C PRO A 20 11.01 -2.48 -5.47
N CYS A 21 11.36 -1.21 -5.26
CA CYS A 21 10.38 -0.18 -4.91
C CYS A 21 9.27 -0.11 -5.97
N ILE A 22 8.00 -0.20 -5.56
CA ILE A 22 6.85 -0.17 -6.49
C ILE A 22 6.84 1.05 -7.41
N SER A 23 7.27 2.23 -6.93
CA SER A 23 7.28 3.44 -7.75
C SER A 23 8.49 3.50 -8.69
N CYS A 24 9.72 3.46 -8.16
CA CYS A 24 10.90 3.74 -8.98
C CYS A 24 11.60 2.49 -9.56
N GLN A 25 11.11 1.28 -9.24
CA GLN A 25 11.64 0.01 -9.73
C GLN A 25 13.12 -0.23 -9.40
N ARG A 26 13.66 0.43 -8.37
CA ARG A 26 15.03 0.24 -7.88
C ARG A 26 15.08 -0.47 -6.53
N PHE A 27 16.18 -1.21 -6.33
CA PHE A 27 16.61 -1.67 -5.01
C PHE A 27 17.42 -0.57 -4.32
N HIS A 28 17.14 -0.35 -3.04
CA HIS A 28 17.73 0.67 -2.21
C HIS A 28 18.29 0.03 -0.95
N GLN A 29 19.38 0.59 -0.41
CA GLN A 29 19.93 0.21 0.88
C GLN A 29 19.28 0.98 2.06
N GLY A 30 18.35 1.89 1.76
CA GLY A 30 17.67 2.72 2.74
C GLY A 30 16.37 2.11 3.25
N GLN A 31 15.64 2.90 4.07
CA GLN A 31 14.39 2.47 4.64
C GLN A 31 13.30 2.23 3.58
N TYR A 32 12.60 1.12 3.74
CA TYR A 32 11.39 0.77 3.01
C TYR A 32 10.14 0.89 3.88
N HIS A 33 9.03 1.26 3.26
CA HIS A 33 7.71 1.40 3.87
C HIS A 33 6.68 0.53 3.14
N ALA A 34 5.53 0.34 3.76
CA ALA A 34 4.32 -0.12 3.10
C ALA A 34 3.56 1.12 2.60
N GLY A 35 3.81 1.53 1.36
CA GLY A 35 3.28 2.74 0.76
C GLY A 35 1.90 2.53 0.14
N HIS A 36 0.94 3.39 0.47
CA HIS A 36 -0.42 3.37 -0.06
C HIS A 36 -0.53 4.07 -1.41
N TYR A 37 -1.09 3.41 -2.42
CA TYR A 37 -1.45 4.03 -3.71
C TYR A 37 -2.56 5.07 -3.52
N ARG A 38 -3.68 4.67 -2.90
CA ARG A 38 -4.75 5.55 -2.43
C ARG A 38 -4.56 5.80 -0.94
N THR A 39 -4.27 7.04 -0.58
CA THR A 39 -3.96 7.40 0.81
C THR A 39 -5.11 7.04 1.76
N VAL A 40 -4.77 6.69 3.00
CA VAL A 40 -5.74 6.41 4.07
C VAL A 40 -6.68 7.58 4.34
N LYS A 41 -6.24 8.83 4.09
CA LYS A 41 -7.09 10.02 4.25
C LYS A 41 -8.15 10.13 3.14
N ALA A 42 -7.79 9.75 1.92
CA ALA A 42 -8.68 9.84 0.77
C ALA A 42 -9.64 8.64 0.69
N MET A 43 -9.13 7.44 0.97
CA MET A 43 -9.84 6.17 0.84
C MET A 43 -9.59 5.29 2.07
N PRO A 44 -10.15 5.63 3.26
CA PRO A 44 -9.92 4.88 4.50
C PRO A 44 -10.35 3.41 4.44
N GLU A 45 -11.29 3.08 3.56
CA GLU A 45 -11.75 1.72 3.25
C GLU A 45 -10.71 0.86 2.53
N LEU A 46 -9.71 1.47 1.89
CA LEU A 46 -8.60 0.76 1.27
C LEU A 46 -7.36 0.66 2.18
N ARG A 47 -7.48 1.01 3.47
CA ARG A 47 -6.34 1.07 4.42
C ARG A 47 -5.57 -0.25 4.52
N PHE A 48 -6.29 -1.37 4.56
CA PHE A 48 -5.75 -2.72 4.72
C PHE A 48 -5.94 -3.57 3.45
N ASN A 49 -6.22 -2.93 2.32
CA ASN A 49 -6.31 -3.62 1.04
C ASN A 49 -4.89 -3.87 0.51
N GLU A 50 -4.53 -5.14 0.33
CA GLU A 50 -3.22 -5.57 -0.15
C GLU A 50 -2.85 -5.10 -1.55
N ASP A 51 -3.84 -4.86 -2.42
CA ASP A 51 -3.64 -4.29 -3.76
C ASP A 51 -3.42 -2.78 -3.72
N ASN A 52 -3.80 -2.14 -2.62
CA ASN A 52 -3.56 -0.72 -2.44
C ASN A 52 -2.20 -0.41 -1.81
N VAL A 53 -1.48 -1.41 -1.27
CA VAL A 53 -0.29 -1.18 -0.44
C VAL A 53 0.86 -2.09 -0.83
N HIS A 54 2.03 -1.50 -1.06
CA HIS A 54 3.21 -2.19 -1.56
C HIS A 54 4.50 -1.64 -0.97
N LYS A 55 5.59 -2.40 -1.09
CA LYS A 55 6.92 -1.93 -0.70
C LYS A 55 7.34 -0.70 -1.50
N GLN A 56 7.61 0.39 -0.78
CA GLN A 56 8.02 1.67 -1.36
C GLN A 56 9.22 2.24 -0.61
N CYS A 57 10.21 2.78 -1.33
CA CYS A 57 11.37 3.40 -0.68
C CYS A 57 11.00 4.76 -0.07
N SER A 58 11.71 5.16 1.00
CA SER A 58 11.48 6.42 1.70
C SER A 58 11.53 7.64 0.77
N ALA A 59 12.39 7.63 -0.26
CA ALA A 59 12.48 8.74 -1.21
C ALA A 59 11.18 8.95 -1.99
N CYS A 60 10.61 7.88 -2.56
CA CYS A 60 9.35 7.96 -3.28
C CYS A 60 8.17 8.24 -2.34
N ASN A 61 8.12 7.55 -1.20
CA ASN A 61 6.98 7.66 -0.28
C ASN A 61 6.90 9.04 0.40
N ASN A 62 8.01 9.50 1.00
CA ASN A 62 7.99 10.68 1.87
C ASN A 62 8.29 12.00 1.15
N HIS A 63 9.07 11.98 0.05
CA HIS A 63 9.58 13.21 -0.57
C HIS A 63 9.00 13.50 -1.95
N LEU A 64 8.42 12.50 -2.62
CA LEU A 64 7.82 12.65 -3.96
C LEU A 64 6.30 12.47 -3.93
N SER A 65 5.66 12.74 -2.80
CA SER A 65 4.21 12.60 -2.62
C SER A 65 3.69 11.22 -3.04
N GLY A 66 4.38 10.15 -2.62
CA GLY A 66 4.06 8.78 -3.02
C GLY A 66 4.45 8.40 -4.45
N ASN A 67 5.06 9.30 -5.22
CA ASN A 67 5.46 9.11 -6.62
C ASN A 67 4.37 8.40 -7.45
N ILE A 68 3.13 8.92 -7.35
CA ILE A 68 1.89 8.22 -7.73
C ILE A 68 1.81 7.88 -9.22
N THR A 69 2.32 8.72 -10.11
CA THR A 69 2.32 8.44 -11.55
C THR A 69 3.11 7.16 -11.84
N GLU A 70 4.34 7.07 -11.35
CA GLU A 70 5.18 5.88 -11.51
C GLU A 70 4.65 4.69 -10.73
N TYR A 71 4.07 4.92 -9.55
CA TYR A 71 3.36 3.89 -8.78
C TYR A 71 2.27 3.25 -9.66
N ARG A 72 1.38 4.05 -10.26
CA ARG A 72 0.26 3.54 -11.06
C ARG A 72 0.74 2.71 -12.25
N ILE A 73 1.75 3.19 -12.98
CA ILE A 73 2.32 2.47 -14.14
C ILE A 73 2.77 1.07 -13.74
N ASN A 74 3.52 0.96 -12.64
CA ASN A 74 4.05 -0.32 -12.18
C ASN A 74 3.01 -1.17 -11.47
N LEU A 75 2.02 -0.56 -10.84
CA LEU A 75 0.89 -1.26 -10.23
C LEU A 75 0.07 -1.99 -11.30
N VAL A 76 -0.23 -1.32 -12.43
CA VAL A 76 -0.89 -1.97 -13.58
C VAL A 76 -0.09 -3.18 -14.07
N ARG A 77 1.25 -3.10 -14.10
CA ARG A 77 2.10 -4.24 -14.47
C ARG A 77 2.05 -5.37 -13.44
N LYS A 78 1.92 -5.04 -12.15
CA LYS A 78 1.95 -6.01 -11.04
C LYS A 78 0.62 -6.74 -10.85
N ILE A 79 -0.51 -6.02 -10.86
CA ILE A 79 -1.82 -6.58 -10.55
C ILE A 79 -2.81 -6.55 -11.73
N GLY A 80 -2.43 -5.96 -12.87
CA GLY A 80 -3.30 -5.81 -14.03
C GLY A 80 -4.19 -4.56 -13.97
N ALA A 81 -4.66 -4.12 -15.13
CA ALA A 81 -5.44 -2.88 -15.26
C ALA A 81 -6.78 -2.94 -14.52
N GLU A 82 -7.51 -4.06 -14.62
CA GLU A 82 -8.82 -4.25 -14.00
C GLU A 82 -8.77 -4.05 -12.47
N ARG A 83 -7.76 -4.62 -11.80
CA ARG A 83 -7.61 -4.49 -10.35
C ARG A 83 -7.19 -3.07 -9.95
N VAL A 84 -6.43 -2.37 -10.79
CA VAL A 84 -6.12 -0.95 -10.56
C VAL A 84 -7.38 -0.09 -10.70
N GLU A 85 -8.18 -0.34 -11.73
CA GLU A 85 -9.46 0.36 -11.93
C GLU A 85 -10.40 0.12 -10.75
N ALA A 86 -10.42 -1.08 -10.19
CA ALA A 86 -11.18 -1.37 -8.97
C ALA A 86 -10.70 -0.55 -7.75
N LEU A 87 -9.41 -0.22 -7.63
CA LEU A 87 -8.92 0.67 -6.57
C LEU A 87 -9.27 2.15 -6.81
N GLU A 88 -9.45 2.52 -8.08
CA GLU A 88 -9.78 3.87 -8.52
C GLU A 88 -11.29 4.13 -8.57
N SER A 89 -12.11 3.08 -8.49
CA SER A 89 -13.56 3.18 -8.45
C SER A 89 -14.08 3.71 -7.11
N TYR A 90 -15.39 3.88 -7.03
CA TYR A 90 -16.05 4.19 -5.77
C TYR A 90 -15.96 3.00 -4.80
N HIS A 91 -15.74 3.30 -3.53
CA HIS A 91 -15.83 2.33 -2.44
C HIS A 91 -16.77 2.87 -1.34
N PRO A 92 -17.65 2.02 -0.78
CA PRO A 92 -18.52 2.44 0.31
C PRO A 92 -17.69 2.75 1.57
N PRO A 93 -18.06 3.76 2.38
CA PRO A 93 -17.33 4.09 3.59
C PRO A 93 -17.28 2.90 4.57
N VAL A 94 -16.08 2.53 4.99
CA VAL A 94 -15.86 1.48 6.00
C VAL A 94 -15.47 2.09 7.34
N LYS A 95 -16.08 1.58 8.41
CA LYS A 95 -15.65 1.84 9.79
C LYS A 95 -14.99 0.58 10.33
N TRP A 96 -13.66 0.58 10.38
CA TRP A 96 -12.88 -0.51 10.96
C TRP A 96 -13.22 -0.70 12.44
N SER A 97 -13.74 -1.89 12.77
CA SER A 97 -14.07 -2.31 14.12
C SER A 97 -12.82 -2.79 14.88
N VAL A 98 -12.99 -3.06 16.17
CA VAL A 98 -11.93 -3.67 16.99
C VAL A 98 -11.71 -5.12 16.56
N GLU A 99 -12.78 -5.80 16.18
CA GLU A 99 -12.81 -7.17 15.70
C GLU A 99 -12.00 -7.30 14.40
N ASP A 100 -12.24 -6.41 13.42
CA ASP A 100 -11.47 -6.37 12.16
C ASP A 100 -9.97 -6.17 12.44
N CYS A 101 -9.63 -5.35 13.43
CA CYS A 101 -8.24 -5.14 13.81
C CYS A 101 -7.62 -6.38 14.45
N LYS A 102 -8.39 -7.18 15.19
CA LYS A 102 -7.89 -8.41 15.81
C LYS A 102 -7.55 -9.45 14.76
N GLU A 103 -8.37 -9.58 13.71
CA GLU A 103 -8.09 -10.49 12.59
C GLU A 103 -6.75 -10.18 11.90
N ILE A 104 -6.37 -8.89 11.82
CA ILE A 104 -5.09 -8.47 11.23
C ILE A 104 -3.89 -8.75 12.15
N ILE A 105 -4.09 -8.75 13.48
CA ILE A 105 -3.00 -8.86 14.47
C ILE A 105 -2.68 -10.33 14.83
N GLN A 106 -3.59 -11.26 14.52
CA GLN A 106 -3.52 -12.67 14.95
C GLN A 106 -2.41 -13.48 14.29
#